data_AF-W6ZY97-F1
#
_entry.id   AF-W6ZY97-F1
#
_cell.length_a   1.000
_cell.length_b   1.000
_cell.length_c   1.000
_cell.angle_alpha   90.00
_cell.angle_beta   90.00
_cell.angle_gamma   90.00
#
_symmetry.space_group_name_H-M   'P 1'
#
loop_
_entity.id
_entity.type
_entity.pdbx_description
1 polymer ?
#
loop_
_entity_poly.entity_id
_entity_poly.type
_entity_poly.pdbx_seq_one_letter_code
_entity_poly.pdbx_strand_id
1 'polypeptide(L)'
;MNERSKKKEAYESRRNDTSDLDNIRNKLEDLRSKTEVKKDERIEIAKKNDDPFSDLKIHILNVLDETRKCIREKEGLQNVHGNNIEVIKRGNIIYNNMKNLDTYFLKLEEILKKQVKKKYAYSKEELCDKNETFELLKKQIYECKKLSNYDHIKDTCFIDFSDFKNKQQVERKETSNNNDEEDDMVIINRWKERDKKFNEEILKIGEVIDRIGANAVYITNKAEEQNEIIIDLQDHTDKTQNNVKEVNVEIKKVMKKHSQTTWCCRISLVIILIILVMITSNVISNKFIKSL
;
A
#
# COMPACT_ATOMS: atom_id res chain seq x y z
N MET A 1 -38.81 -47.03 -21.72
CA MET A 1 -38.16 -45.85 -22.35
C MET A 1 -36.65 -46.03 -22.21
N ASN A 2 -35.95 -46.11 -23.34
CA ASN A 2 -34.73 -46.88 -23.55
C ASN A 2 -33.45 -46.13 -23.08
N GLU A 3 -32.55 -46.78 -22.34
CA GLU A 3 -31.28 -46.18 -21.84
C GLU A 3 -30.39 -45.60 -22.95
N ARG A 4 -30.53 -46.10 -24.18
CA ARG A 4 -29.86 -45.55 -25.38
C ARG A 4 -30.33 -44.15 -25.76
N SER A 5 -31.57 -43.78 -25.43
CA SER A 5 -32.13 -42.45 -25.72
C SER A 5 -31.51 -41.39 -24.81
N LYS A 6 -31.40 -41.70 -23.51
CA LYS A 6 -30.81 -40.78 -22.50
C LYS A 6 -29.33 -40.51 -22.74
N LYS A 7 -28.56 -41.51 -23.22
CA LYS A 7 -27.14 -41.32 -23.55
C LYS A 7 -26.91 -40.44 -24.78
N LYS A 8 -27.82 -40.45 -25.77
CA LYS A 8 -27.75 -39.57 -26.94
C LYS A 8 -28.04 -38.11 -26.58
N GLU A 9 -29.09 -37.87 -25.80
CA GLU A 9 -29.45 -36.52 -25.34
C GLU A 9 -28.35 -35.89 -24.47
N ALA A 10 -27.72 -36.67 -23.58
CA ALA A 10 -26.61 -36.20 -22.75
C ALA A 10 -25.33 -35.90 -23.57
N TYR A 11 -25.11 -36.60 -24.67
CA TYR A 11 -23.98 -36.36 -25.57
C TYR A 11 -24.19 -35.11 -26.45
N GLU A 12 -25.41 -34.90 -26.95
CA GLU A 12 -25.76 -33.72 -27.75
C GLU A 12 -25.80 -32.44 -26.89
N SER A 13 -26.30 -32.51 -25.65
CA SER A 13 -26.26 -31.38 -24.70
C SER A 13 -24.83 -30.94 -24.39
N ARG A 14 -23.91 -31.87 -24.10
CA ARG A 14 -22.50 -31.54 -23.84
C ARG A 14 -21.80 -30.92 -25.05
N ARG A 15 -22.18 -31.33 -26.26
CA ARG A 15 -21.58 -30.82 -27.51
C ARG A 15 -22.02 -29.39 -27.79
N ASN A 16 -23.27 -29.06 -27.47
CA ASN A 16 -23.79 -27.68 -27.56
C ASN A 16 -23.12 -26.77 -26.53
N ASP A 17 -22.95 -27.23 -25.28
CA ASP A 17 -22.27 -26.44 -24.24
C ASP A 17 -20.81 -26.10 -24.61
N THR A 18 -20.09 -27.04 -25.25
CA THR A 18 -18.72 -26.78 -25.75
C THR A 18 -18.70 -25.80 -26.92
N SER A 19 -19.69 -25.88 -27.81
CA SER A 19 -19.82 -24.95 -28.95
C SER A 19 -20.13 -23.53 -28.48
N ASP A 20 -20.93 -23.39 -27.43
CA ASP A 20 -21.28 -22.09 -26.84
C ASP A 20 -20.09 -21.48 -26.09
N LEU A 21 -19.30 -22.30 -25.39
CA LEU A 21 -18.05 -21.88 -24.76
C LEU A 21 -17.00 -21.41 -25.78
N ASP A 22 -16.85 -22.11 -26.91
CA ASP A 22 -15.95 -21.71 -27.98
C ASP A 22 -16.41 -20.41 -28.65
N ASN A 23 -17.71 -20.22 -28.84
CA ASN A 23 -18.27 -18.96 -29.32
C ASN A 23 -18.03 -17.81 -28.34
N ILE A 24 -18.19 -18.02 -27.04
CA ILE A 24 -17.89 -17.02 -26.02
C ILE A 24 -16.40 -16.66 -26.02
N ARG A 25 -15.52 -17.67 -26.12
CA ARG A 25 -14.07 -17.48 -26.20
C ARG A 25 -13.67 -16.63 -27.41
N ASN A 26 -14.19 -16.96 -28.58
CA ASN A 26 -13.92 -16.21 -29.81
C ASN A 26 -14.42 -14.75 -29.72
N LYS A 27 -15.57 -14.53 -29.06
CA LYS A 27 -16.11 -13.18 -28.83
C LYS A 27 -15.26 -12.38 -27.85
N LEU A 28 -14.68 -13.02 -26.83
CA LEU A 28 -13.77 -12.40 -25.88
C LEU A 28 -12.42 -12.06 -26.53
N GLU A 29 -11.91 -12.92 -27.42
CA GLU A 29 -10.70 -12.62 -28.21
C GLU A 29 -10.91 -11.46 -29.19
N ASP A 30 -12.07 -11.40 -29.88
CA ASP A 30 -12.41 -10.28 -30.77
C ASP A 30 -12.66 -8.97 -30.00
N LEU A 31 -13.22 -9.04 -28.79
CA LEU A 31 -13.32 -7.88 -27.92
C LEU A 31 -11.95 -7.45 -27.41
N ARG A 32 -11.06 -8.39 -27.06
CA ARG A 32 -9.68 -8.10 -26.67
C ARG A 32 -8.92 -7.42 -27.81
N SER A 33 -9.02 -7.92 -29.04
CA SER A 33 -8.35 -7.30 -30.19
C SER A 33 -8.92 -5.91 -30.54
N LYS A 34 -10.21 -5.67 -30.29
CA LYS A 34 -10.85 -4.35 -30.47
C LYS A 34 -10.61 -3.36 -29.33
N THR A 35 -10.25 -3.85 -28.14
CA THR A 35 -9.96 -3.03 -26.94
C THR A 35 -8.47 -2.90 -26.64
N GLU A 36 -7.61 -3.69 -27.29
CA GLU A 36 -6.17 -3.46 -27.33
C GLU A 36 -5.91 -2.18 -28.13
N VAL A 37 -5.88 -1.07 -27.39
CA VAL A 37 -5.16 0.13 -27.79
C VAL A 37 -3.77 -0.34 -28.22
N LYS A 38 -3.41 -0.13 -29.49
CA LYS A 38 -2.04 -0.31 -29.96
C LYS A 38 -1.15 0.49 -29.02
N LYS A 39 -0.48 -0.20 -28.10
CA LYS A 39 0.59 0.37 -27.30
C LYS A 39 1.66 0.78 -28.30
N ASP A 40 1.75 2.08 -28.56
CA ASP A 40 2.87 2.65 -29.28
C ASP A 40 4.16 2.14 -28.62
N GLU A 41 4.93 1.31 -29.33
CA GLU A 41 6.23 0.79 -28.90
C GLU A 41 7.20 1.93 -28.49
N ARG A 42 6.93 3.17 -28.93
CA ARG A 42 7.64 4.37 -28.50
C ARG A 42 7.46 4.71 -27.02
N ILE A 43 6.35 4.31 -26.38
CA ILE A 43 6.07 4.57 -24.96
C ILE A 43 6.72 3.50 -24.06
N GLU A 44 6.86 2.26 -24.54
CA GLU A 44 7.52 1.20 -23.75
C GLU A 44 9.06 1.34 -23.76
N ILE A 45 9.66 1.90 -24.81
CA ILE A 45 11.11 2.17 -24.81
C ILE A 45 11.47 3.32 -23.84
N ALA A 46 10.54 4.22 -23.50
CA ALA A 46 10.77 5.28 -22.51
C ALA A 46 10.61 4.82 -21.04
N LYS A 47 9.91 3.70 -20.78
CA LYS A 47 9.71 3.15 -19.43
C LYS A 47 10.85 2.26 -18.94
N LYS A 48 11.87 2.03 -19.77
CA LYS A 48 13.11 1.33 -19.39
C LYS A 48 14.26 2.31 -19.11
N ASN A 49 13.94 3.52 -18.67
CA ASN A 49 14.84 4.32 -17.87
C ASN A 49 14.40 4.11 -16.42
N ASP A 50 15.12 3.25 -15.70
CA ASP A 50 14.98 3.05 -14.26
C ASP A 50 15.01 4.43 -13.57
N ASP A 51 13.85 4.97 -13.19
CA ASP A 51 13.77 6.25 -12.48
C ASP A 51 14.29 6.00 -11.07
N PRO A 52 15.44 6.57 -10.68
CA PRO A 52 16.06 6.28 -9.39
C PRO A 52 15.14 6.61 -8.20
N PHE A 53 14.17 7.49 -8.40
CA PHE A 53 13.13 7.79 -7.41
C PHE A 53 12.19 6.60 -7.20
N SER A 54 11.74 5.95 -8.28
CA SER A 54 10.82 4.82 -8.22
C SER A 54 11.47 3.59 -7.58
N ASP A 55 12.72 3.30 -7.91
CA ASP A 55 13.44 2.17 -7.33
C ASP A 55 13.65 2.35 -5.82
N LEU A 56 14.07 3.56 -5.42
CA LEU A 56 14.29 3.87 -4.02
C LEU A 56 12.96 3.92 -3.24
N LYS A 57 11.87 4.39 -3.86
CA LYS A 57 10.51 4.31 -3.30
C LYS A 57 10.12 2.86 -3.01
N ILE A 58 10.27 1.95 -3.99
CA ILE A 58 9.94 0.54 -3.81
C ILE A 58 10.78 -0.07 -2.68
N HIS A 59 12.07 0.24 -2.64
CA HIS A 59 12.96 -0.22 -1.58
C HIS A 59 12.53 0.27 -0.19
N ILE A 60 12.21 1.57 -0.05
CA ILE A 60 11.69 2.15 1.20
C ILE A 60 10.39 1.47 1.63
N LEU A 61 9.47 1.23 0.71
CA LEU A 61 8.19 0.55 1.00
C LEU A 61 8.41 -0.88 1.50
N ASN A 62 9.32 -1.63 0.87
CA ASN A 62 9.65 -2.99 1.30
C ASN A 62 10.25 -3.01 2.72
N VAL A 63 11.18 -2.10 3.01
CA VAL A 63 11.79 -2.00 4.35
C VAL A 63 10.76 -1.55 5.39
N LEU A 64 9.82 -0.66 5.04
CA LEU A 64 8.70 -0.27 5.90
C LEU A 64 7.79 -1.46 6.23
N ASP A 65 7.46 -2.29 5.24
CA ASP A 65 6.60 -3.45 5.43
C ASP A 65 7.26 -4.51 6.32
N GLU A 66 8.53 -4.82 6.06
CA GLU A 66 9.33 -5.71 6.90
C GLU A 66 9.48 -5.19 8.33
N THR A 67 9.63 -3.87 8.50
CA THR A 67 9.66 -3.28 9.84
C THR A 67 8.33 -3.45 10.55
N ARG A 68 7.20 -3.13 9.90
CA ARG A 68 5.87 -3.29 10.50
C ARG A 68 5.60 -4.73 10.90
N LYS A 69 6.01 -5.69 10.06
CA LYS A 69 5.96 -7.12 10.39
C LYS A 69 6.78 -7.43 11.64
N CYS A 70 8.02 -6.96 11.70
CA CYS A 70 8.87 -7.15 12.88
C CYS A 70 8.30 -6.52 14.15
N ILE A 71 7.64 -5.36 14.06
CA ILE A 71 6.96 -4.70 15.20
C ILE A 71 5.85 -5.61 15.72
N ARG A 72 4.96 -6.08 14.84
CA ARG A 72 3.85 -6.97 15.25
C ARG A 72 4.34 -8.28 15.85
N GLU A 73 5.38 -8.88 15.25
CA GLU A 73 5.98 -10.11 15.77
C GLU A 73 6.65 -9.89 17.14
N LYS A 74 7.34 -8.75 17.32
CA LYS A 74 7.93 -8.36 18.60
C LYS A 74 6.86 -8.19 19.67
N GLU A 75 5.80 -7.44 19.39
CA GLU A 75 4.68 -7.24 20.31
C GLU A 75 4.00 -8.56 20.67
N GLY A 76 3.74 -9.42 19.67
CA GLY A 76 3.17 -10.75 19.90
C GLY A 76 4.05 -11.62 20.80
N LEU A 77 5.36 -11.65 20.56
CA LEU A 77 6.30 -12.40 21.39
C LEU A 77 6.41 -11.83 22.81
N GLN A 78 6.43 -10.50 22.93
CA GLN A 78 6.53 -9.81 24.21
C GLN A 78 5.28 -10.00 25.07
N ASN A 79 4.10 -10.01 24.46
CA ASN A 79 2.83 -10.23 25.16
C ASN A 79 2.69 -11.67 25.67
N VAL A 80 3.25 -12.66 24.96
CA VAL A 80 3.12 -14.08 25.33
C VAL A 80 4.25 -14.55 26.25
N HIS A 81 5.49 -14.13 25.98
CA HIS A 81 6.69 -14.66 26.64
C HIS A 81 7.49 -13.61 27.43
N GLY A 82 7.04 -12.36 27.47
CA GLY A 82 7.78 -11.25 28.07
C GLY A 82 9.06 -10.89 27.31
N ASN A 83 9.99 -10.22 28.00
CA ASN A 83 11.28 -9.81 27.42
C ASN A 83 12.23 -11.00 27.30
N ASN A 84 12.16 -11.70 26.17
CA ASN A 84 13.07 -12.80 25.82
C ASN A 84 14.10 -12.36 24.75
N ILE A 85 15.07 -13.24 24.46
CA ILE A 85 16.15 -12.94 23.51
C ILE A 85 15.65 -12.66 22.09
N GLU A 86 14.53 -13.27 21.69
CA GLU A 86 13.91 -13.07 20.39
C GLU A 86 13.28 -11.68 20.28
N VAL A 87 12.63 -11.19 21.35
CA VAL A 87 12.11 -9.81 21.44
C VAL A 87 13.23 -8.78 21.30
N ILE A 88 14.39 -9.03 21.93
CA ILE A 88 15.58 -8.17 21.83
C ILE A 88 16.13 -8.20 20.39
N LYS A 89 16.25 -9.39 19.79
CA LYS A 89 16.72 -9.55 18.40
C LYS A 89 15.80 -8.82 17.41
N ARG A 90 14.49 -8.93 17.59
CA ARG A 90 13.50 -8.19 16.79
C ARG A 90 13.59 -6.68 17.00
N GLY A 91 13.82 -6.24 18.23
CA GLY A 91 14.13 -4.84 18.55
C GLY A 91 15.33 -4.30 17.75
N ASN A 92 16.42 -5.06 17.69
CA ASN A 92 17.62 -4.66 16.93
C ASN A 92 17.38 -4.62 15.41
N ILE A 93 16.59 -5.57 14.86
CA ILE A 93 16.20 -5.54 13.45
C ILE A 93 15.38 -4.29 13.14
N ILE A 94 14.41 -3.96 14.00
CA ILE A 94 13.59 -2.75 13.86
C ILE A 94 14.49 -1.49 13.90
N TYR A 95 15.43 -1.42 14.84
CA TYR A 95 16.39 -0.33 14.94
C TYR A 95 17.20 -0.14 13.65
N ASN A 96 17.82 -1.21 13.14
CA ASN A 96 18.63 -1.14 11.92
C ASN A 96 17.77 -0.76 10.71
N ASN A 97 16.56 -1.29 10.60
CA ASN A 97 15.66 -0.92 9.52
C ASN A 97 15.28 0.56 9.59
N MET A 98 14.97 1.11 10.78
CA MET A 98 14.66 2.53 10.95
C MET A 98 15.85 3.44 10.63
N LYS A 99 17.05 3.05 11.03
CA LYS A 99 18.29 3.77 10.67
C LYS A 99 18.53 3.76 9.15
N ASN A 100 18.28 2.63 8.49
CA ASN A 100 18.40 2.51 7.05
C ASN A 100 17.34 3.33 6.32
N LEU A 101 16.09 3.33 6.82
CA LEU A 101 15.01 4.16 6.28
C LEU A 101 15.35 5.65 6.32
N ASP A 102 15.93 6.15 7.42
CA ASP A 102 16.37 7.55 7.49
C ASP A 102 17.41 7.87 6.40
N THR A 103 18.35 6.95 6.17
CA THR A 103 19.37 7.09 5.13
C THR A 103 18.77 7.07 3.72
N TYR A 104 17.84 6.16 3.46
CA TYR A 104 17.17 6.08 2.15
C TYR A 104 16.25 7.27 1.92
N PHE A 105 15.57 7.75 2.95
CA PHE A 105 14.68 8.90 2.85
C PHE A 105 15.44 10.20 2.51
N LEU A 106 16.62 10.41 3.10
CA LEU A 106 17.51 11.52 2.71
C LEU A 106 17.96 11.43 1.25
N LYS A 107 18.31 10.23 0.77
CA LYS A 107 18.65 10.00 -0.64
C LYS A 107 17.47 10.29 -1.57
N LEU A 108 16.25 9.93 -1.15
CA LEU A 108 15.03 10.21 -1.90
C LEU A 108 14.78 11.72 -2.00
N GLU A 109 15.00 12.47 -0.92
CA GLU A 109 14.92 13.94 -0.89
C GLU A 109 15.94 14.57 -1.86
N GLU A 110 17.18 14.08 -1.88
CA GLU A 110 18.20 14.55 -2.82
C GLU A 110 17.82 14.31 -4.27
N ILE A 111 17.26 13.14 -4.59
CA ILE A 111 16.78 12.82 -5.93
C ILE A 111 15.68 13.81 -6.31
N LEU A 112 14.70 14.03 -5.45
CA LEU A 112 13.60 14.95 -5.70
C LEU A 112 14.11 16.39 -5.92
N LYS A 113 15.03 16.88 -5.08
CA LYS A 113 15.69 18.19 -5.26
C LYS A 113 16.42 18.31 -6.60
N LYS A 114 17.10 17.24 -7.05
CA LYS A 114 17.78 17.19 -8.35
C LYS A 114 16.77 17.19 -9.51
N GLN A 115 15.66 16.47 -9.38
CA GLN A 115 14.59 16.39 -10.39
C GLN A 115 13.87 17.75 -10.55
N VAL A 116 13.56 18.43 -9.43
CA VAL A 116 12.94 19.77 -9.45
C VAL A 116 13.81 20.82 -10.16
N LYS A 117 15.15 20.72 -10.03
CA LYS A 117 16.09 21.61 -10.74
C LYS A 117 16.09 21.37 -12.26
N LYS A 118 15.72 20.17 -12.72
CA LYS A 118 15.67 19.79 -14.14
C LYS A 118 14.30 20.09 -14.76
N LYS A 119 13.92 21.38 -14.81
CA LYS A 119 12.59 21.86 -15.27
C LYS A 119 12.15 21.40 -16.66
N TYR A 120 13.08 20.97 -17.53
CA TYR A 120 12.79 20.50 -18.89
C TYR A 120 12.69 18.97 -19.01
N ALA A 121 13.10 18.22 -17.98
CA ALA A 121 13.14 16.76 -18.00
C ALA A 121 11.92 16.11 -17.34
N TYR A 122 11.17 16.86 -16.52
CA TYR A 122 10.04 16.34 -15.73
C TYR A 122 8.82 17.24 -15.87
N SER A 123 7.64 16.63 -15.93
CA SER A 123 6.37 17.36 -15.89
C SER A 123 6.15 17.99 -14.51
N LYS A 124 5.46 19.13 -14.46
CA LYS A 124 5.02 19.73 -13.19
C LYS A 124 4.09 18.80 -12.41
N GLU A 125 3.24 18.06 -13.11
CA GLU A 125 2.31 17.08 -12.53
C GLU A 125 3.08 15.90 -11.93
N GLU A 126 4.04 15.33 -12.67
CA GLU A 126 4.90 14.24 -12.19
C GLU A 126 5.71 14.63 -10.93
N LEU A 127 6.25 15.85 -10.90
CA LEU A 127 6.96 16.35 -9.71
C LEU A 127 6.02 16.56 -8.51
N CYS A 128 4.77 16.95 -8.76
CA CYS A 128 3.75 17.09 -7.73
C CYS A 128 3.43 15.73 -7.10
N ASP A 129 3.18 14.71 -7.92
CA ASP A 129 2.88 13.34 -7.48
C ASP A 129 4.04 12.73 -6.67
N LYS A 130 5.28 12.98 -7.11
CA LYS A 130 6.49 12.54 -6.40
C LYS A 130 6.63 13.25 -5.05
N ASN A 131 6.29 14.53 -4.97
CA ASN A 131 6.32 15.29 -3.72
C ASN A 131 5.23 14.82 -2.74
N GLU A 132 4.03 14.54 -3.23
CA GLU A 132 2.96 13.94 -2.39
C GLU A 132 3.38 12.57 -1.87
N THR A 133 3.96 11.72 -2.73
CA THR A 133 4.52 10.43 -2.33
C THR A 133 5.60 10.59 -1.25
N PHE A 134 6.46 11.59 -1.38
CA PHE A 134 7.52 11.88 -0.41
C PHE A 134 6.96 12.24 0.97
N GLU A 135 5.96 13.14 1.03
CA GLU A 135 5.31 13.52 2.30
C GLU A 135 4.55 12.35 2.93
N LEU A 136 3.91 11.49 2.11
CA LEU A 136 3.24 10.28 2.60
C LEU A 136 4.25 9.29 3.21
N LEU A 137 5.39 9.07 2.56
CA LEU A 137 6.46 8.22 3.09
C LEU A 137 7.04 8.79 4.40
N LYS A 138 7.21 10.11 4.50
CA LYS A 138 7.65 10.79 5.72
C LYS A 138 6.72 10.49 6.89
N LYS A 139 5.41 10.63 6.66
CA LYS A 139 4.37 10.33 7.66
C LYS A 139 4.42 8.86 8.08
N GLN A 140 4.53 7.95 7.12
CA GLN A 140 4.62 6.51 7.40
C GLN A 140 5.87 6.11 8.20
N ILE A 141 7.03 6.71 7.91
CA ILE A 141 8.26 6.48 8.68
C ILE A 141 8.08 6.99 10.11
N TYR A 142 7.49 8.18 10.28
CA TYR A 142 7.21 8.73 11.60
C TYR A 142 6.27 7.85 12.42
N GLU A 143 5.19 7.36 11.81
CA GLU A 143 4.26 6.43 12.47
C GLU A 143 4.96 5.11 12.85
N CYS A 144 5.80 4.55 11.97
CA CYS A 144 6.59 3.36 12.30
C CYS A 144 7.56 3.59 13.46
N LYS A 145 8.21 4.77 13.54
CA LYS A 145 9.07 5.14 14.69
C LYS A 145 8.28 5.21 15.99
N LYS A 146 7.08 5.79 15.95
CA LYS A 146 6.19 5.87 17.11
C LYS A 146 5.73 4.47 17.56
N LEU A 147 5.27 3.64 16.62
CA LEU A 147 4.81 2.27 16.91
C LEU A 147 5.91 1.38 17.47
N SER A 148 7.12 1.49 16.93
CA SER A 148 8.26 0.69 17.41
C SER A 148 8.84 1.15 18.75
N ASN A 149 8.43 2.32 19.26
CA ASN A 149 9.13 3.02 20.34
C ASN A 149 10.64 3.17 20.03
N TYR A 150 10.94 3.66 18.81
CA TYR A 150 12.29 3.70 18.27
C TYR A 150 13.29 4.41 19.17
N ASP A 151 12.90 5.50 19.82
CA ASP A 151 13.78 6.25 20.72
C ASP A 151 14.19 5.40 21.93
N HIS A 152 13.26 4.67 22.53
CA HIS A 152 13.58 3.73 23.60
C HIS A 152 14.47 2.58 23.09
N ILE A 153 14.21 2.02 21.91
CA ILE A 153 15.07 0.97 21.34
C ILE A 153 16.48 1.51 21.09
N LYS A 154 16.60 2.73 20.56
CA LYS A 154 17.88 3.40 20.30
C LYS A 154 18.68 3.56 21.60
N ASP A 155 18.04 4.01 22.68
CA ASP A 155 18.69 4.19 23.97
C ASP A 155 19.09 2.85 24.63
N THR A 156 18.29 1.80 24.40
CA THR A 156 18.57 0.46 24.95
C THR A 156 19.63 -0.31 24.15
N CYS A 157 19.66 -0.15 22.81
CA CYS A 157 20.67 -0.77 21.94
C CYS A 157 22.04 -0.08 22.02
N PHE A 158 22.13 1.12 22.60
CA PHE A 158 23.42 1.80 22.89
C PHE A 158 24.18 1.20 24.08
N ILE A 159 23.62 0.20 24.77
CA ILE A 159 24.36 -0.60 25.76
C ILE A 159 25.32 -1.50 24.99
N ASP A 160 26.57 -1.06 24.89
CA ASP A 160 27.64 -1.80 24.23
C ASP A 160 27.92 -3.10 24.99
N PHE A 161 27.76 -4.25 24.33
CA PHE A 161 28.16 -5.54 24.91
C PHE A 161 29.67 -5.64 25.17
N SER A 162 30.49 -4.69 24.67
CA SER A 162 31.89 -4.55 25.09
C SER A 162 32.04 -4.27 26.59
N ASP A 163 31.07 -3.60 27.22
CA ASP A 163 31.11 -3.28 28.65
C ASP A 163 30.89 -4.52 29.53
N PHE A 164 30.29 -5.59 28.97
CA PHE A 164 30.16 -6.89 29.62
C PHE A 164 31.37 -7.80 29.41
N LYS A 165 32.19 -7.58 28.37
CA LYS A 165 33.43 -8.36 28.14
C LYS A 165 34.55 -8.03 29.13
N ASN A 166 34.50 -6.85 29.76
CA ASN A 166 35.53 -6.41 30.72
C ASN A 166 35.18 -6.66 32.18
N LYS A 167 34.01 -7.24 32.50
CA LYS A 167 33.72 -7.71 33.86
C LYS A 167 34.15 -9.16 34.04
N GLN A 168 35.45 -9.28 34.30
CA GLN A 168 36.08 -10.27 35.16
C GLN A 168 35.90 -11.74 34.74
N GLN A 169 36.95 -12.28 34.09
CA GLN A 169 37.36 -13.66 34.37
C GLN A 169 37.39 -13.81 35.89
N VAL A 170 36.45 -14.58 36.43
CA VAL A 170 36.52 -15.05 37.81
C VAL A 170 37.77 -15.91 37.89
N GLU A 171 38.86 -15.35 38.43
CA GLU A 171 39.99 -16.14 38.90
C GLU A 171 39.43 -17.17 39.87
N ARG A 172 39.41 -18.42 39.42
CA ARG A 172 39.08 -19.56 40.25
C ARG A 172 40.27 -19.77 41.19
N LYS A 173 40.37 -18.96 42.24
CA LYS A 173 41.29 -19.24 43.34
C LYS A 173 40.76 -20.48 44.05
N GLU A 174 41.56 -21.54 43.98
CA GLU A 174 41.42 -22.73 44.81
C GLU A 174 41.29 -22.28 46.28
N THR A 175 40.17 -22.62 46.90
CA THR A 175 39.94 -22.43 48.32
C THR A 175 40.87 -23.36 49.10
N SER A 176 41.96 -22.79 49.60
CA SER A 176 42.72 -23.35 50.71
C SER A 176 42.28 -22.66 52.00
N ASN A 177 41.84 -23.47 52.95
CA ASN A 177 41.39 -23.19 54.31
C ASN A 177 41.98 -21.94 55.00
N ASN A 178 41.09 -21.12 55.59
CA ASN A 178 41.01 -20.73 57.03
C ASN A 178 40.54 -19.27 57.25
N ASN A 179 39.52 -19.12 58.13
CA ASN A 179 39.08 -17.95 58.93
C ASN A 179 37.76 -17.24 58.48
N ASP A 180 36.61 -17.78 58.90
CA ASP A 180 35.25 -17.50 58.38
C ASP A 180 34.33 -16.66 59.31
N GLU A 181 34.67 -15.42 59.68
CA GLU A 181 33.66 -14.51 60.30
C GLU A 181 33.75 -13.06 59.80
N GLU A 182 34.97 -12.55 59.55
CA GLU A 182 35.16 -11.15 59.12
C GLU A 182 34.85 -10.94 57.62
N ASP A 183 35.14 -11.95 56.79
CA ASP A 183 34.83 -11.94 55.35
C ASP A 183 33.32 -12.11 55.08
N ASP A 184 32.60 -12.85 55.93
CA ASP A 184 31.16 -13.06 55.80
C ASP A 184 30.37 -11.76 56.03
N MET A 185 30.78 -10.93 56.99
CA MET A 185 30.17 -9.61 57.20
C MET A 185 30.37 -8.66 56.01
N VAL A 186 31.53 -8.72 55.35
CA VAL A 186 31.81 -7.91 54.14
C VAL A 186 30.94 -8.39 52.98
N ILE A 187 30.79 -9.70 52.80
CA ILE A 187 29.94 -10.28 51.76
C ILE A 187 28.46 -9.94 52.03
N ILE A 188 27.98 -10.10 53.26
CA ILE A 188 26.60 -9.81 53.67
C ILE A 188 26.26 -8.32 53.47
N ASN A 189 27.14 -7.39 53.87
CA ASN A 189 26.90 -5.97 53.64
C ASN A 189 26.85 -5.62 52.15
N ARG A 190 27.71 -6.26 51.33
CA ARG A 190 27.72 -6.09 49.87
C ARG A 190 26.47 -6.66 49.19
N TRP A 191 25.82 -7.65 49.79
CA TRP A 191 24.54 -8.19 49.33
C TRP A 191 23.40 -7.25 49.73
N LYS A 192 23.39 -6.78 50.98
CA LYS A 192 22.38 -5.84 51.50
C LYS A 192 22.36 -4.53 50.72
N GLU A 193 23.53 -4.01 50.33
CA GLU A 193 23.63 -2.79 49.54
C GLU A 193 23.18 -2.99 48.08
N ARG A 194 23.42 -4.17 47.50
CA ARG A 194 22.86 -4.54 46.20
C ARG A 194 21.35 -4.70 46.23
N ASP A 195 20.81 -5.31 47.28
CA ASP A 195 19.38 -5.53 47.43
C ASP A 195 18.62 -4.21 47.59
N LYS A 196 19.24 -3.24 48.29
CA LYS A 196 18.71 -1.88 48.38
C LYS A 196 18.66 -1.18 47.02
N LYS A 197 19.73 -1.28 46.22
CA LYS A 197 19.73 -0.75 44.84
C LYS A 197 18.70 -1.44 43.95
N PHE A 198 18.54 -2.76 44.10
CA PHE A 198 17.60 -3.53 43.30
C PHE A 198 16.14 -3.14 43.62
N ASN A 199 15.82 -2.92 44.89
CA ASN A 199 14.49 -2.41 45.29
C ASN A 199 14.21 -0.99 44.77
N GLU A 200 15.22 -0.11 44.75
CA GLU A 200 15.09 1.23 44.14
C GLU A 200 14.87 1.15 42.62
N GLU A 201 15.51 0.21 41.93
CA GLU A 201 15.30 -0.03 40.50
C GLU A 201 13.91 -0.63 40.21
N ILE A 202 13.41 -1.54 41.05
CA ILE A 202 12.04 -2.09 40.95
C ILE A 202 10.99 -0.98 41.13
N LEU A 203 11.18 -0.06 42.06
CA LEU A 203 10.28 1.09 42.25
C LEU A 203 10.23 1.97 41.00
N LYS A 204 11.38 2.25 40.38
CA LYS A 204 11.45 3.00 39.11
C LYS A 204 10.77 2.26 37.95
N ILE A 205 10.83 0.93 37.93
CA ILE A 205 10.12 0.10 36.95
C ILE A 205 8.60 0.21 37.16
N GLY A 206 8.13 0.21 38.42
CA GLY A 206 6.71 0.42 38.75
C GLY A 206 6.17 1.73 38.17
N GLU A 207 6.88 2.84 38.37
CA GLU A 207 6.49 4.16 37.82
C GLU A 207 6.50 4.23 36.28
N VAL A 208 7.32 3.41 35.62
CA VAL A 208 7.34 3.32 34.15
C VAL A 208 6.17 2.46 33.67
N ILE A 209 5.83 1.37 34.37
CA ILE A 209 4.68 0.52 34.06
C ILE A 209 3.38 1.31 34.19
N ASP A 210 3.22 2.13 35.24
CA ASP A 210 2.03 2.97 35.40
C ASP A 210 1.88 3.99 34.26
N ARG A 211 2.99 4.58 33.80
CA ARG A 211 3.01 5.46 32.63
C ARG A 211 2.67 4.73 31.33
N ILE A 212 3.10 3.47 31.17
CA ILE A 212 2.73 2.63 30.03
C ILE A 212 1.23 2.31 30.09
N GLY A 213 0.68 1.99 31.26
CA GLY A 213 -0.75 1.76 31.45
C GLY A 213 -1.59 2.97 31.04
N ALA A 214 -1.21 4.17 31.48
CA ALA A 214 -1.90 5.41 31.09
C ALA A 214 -1.80 5.69 29.58
N ASN A 215 -0.63 5.46 28.97
CA ASN A 215 -0.44 5.64 27.53
C ASN A 215 -1.20 4.59 26.70
N ALA A 216 -1.33 3.36 27.19
CA ALA A 216 -2.11 2.31 26.53
C ALA A 216 -3.60 2.67 26.47
N VAL A 217 -4.16 3.21 27.57
CA VAL A 217 -5.54 3.72 27.59
C VAL A 217 -5.71 4.87 26.58
N TYR A 218 -4.76 5.80 26.53
CA TYR A 218 -4.78 6.89 25.54
C TYR A 218 -4.74 6.38 24.09
N ILE A 219 -3.94 5.36 23.81
CA ILE A 219 -3.85 4.74 22.48
C ILE A 219 -5.16 4.03 22.12
N THR A 220 -5.78 3.30 23.05
CA THR A 220 -7.07 2.64 22.82
C THR A 220 -8.16 3.66 22.48
N ASN A 221 -8.26 4.75 23.24
CA ASN A 221 -9.23 5.82 22.96
C ASN A 221 -9.01 6.47 21.59
N LYS A 222 -7.74 6.71 21.22
CA LYS A 222 -7.41 7.25 19.89
C LYS A 222 -7.67 6.25 18.76
N ALA A 223 -7.54 4.94 19.01
CA ALA A 223 -7.88 3.90 18.05
C ALA A 223 -9.39 3.79 17.83
N GLU A 224 -10.20 3.94 18.89
CA GLU A 224 -11.66 4.03 18.78
C GLU A 224 -12.10 5.24 17.96
N GLU A 225 -11.54 6.43 18.23
CA GLU A 225 -11.83 7.65 17.46
C GLU A 225 -11.48 7.48 15.97
N GLN A 226 -10.34 6.85 15.66
CA GLN A 226 -9.96 6.55 14.29
C GLN A 226 -10.88 5.52 13.62
N ASN A 227 -11.37 4.52 14.35
CA ASN A 227 -12.33 3.55 13.83
C ASN A 227 -13.66 4.22 13.47
N GLU A 228 -14.11 5.19 14.27
CA GLU A 228 -15.31 5.99 13.98
C GLU A 228 -15.16 6.80 12.68
N ILE A 229 -13.99 7.45 12.49
CA ILE A 229 -13.68 8.18 11.25
C ILE A 229 -13.63 7.25 10.03
N ILE A 230 -13.13 6.03 10.19
CA ILE A 230 -13.09 5.04 9.09
C ILE A 230 -14.50 4.63 8.67
N ILE A 231 -15.40 4.40 9.64
CA ILE A 231 -16.81 4.07 9.35
C ILE A 231 -17.48 5.21 8.60
N ASP A 232 -17.27 6.46 9.03
CA ASP A 232 -17.83 7.65 8.35
C ASP A 232 -17.28 7.83 6.92
N LEU A 233 -15.97 7.63 6.74
CA LEU A 233 -15.34 7.64 5.42
C LEU A 233 -15.89 6.54 4.50
N GLN A 234 -16.19 5.36 5.05
CA GLN A 234 -16.77 4.27 4.29
C GLN A 234 -18.19 4.61 3.82
N ASP A 235 -19.03 5.20 4.69
CA ASP A 235 -20.37 5.68 4.32
C ASP A 235 -20.31 6.79 3.25
N HIS A 236 -19.38 7.74 3.38
CA HIS A 236 -19.13 8.76 2.37
C HIS A 236 -18.65 8.19 1.03
N THR A 237 -17.83 7.14 1.07
CA THR A 237 -17.35 6.44 -0.13
C THR A 237 -18.48 5.70 -0.83
N ASP A 238 -19.33 5.00 -0.08
CA ASP A 238 -20.48 4.27 -0.61
C ASP A 238 -21.51 5.23 -1.24
N LYS A 239 -21.78 6.38 -0.59
CA LYS A 239 -22.59 7.47 -1.15
C LYS A 239 -21.99 8.00 -2.45
N THR A 240 -20.68 8.24 -2.48
CA THR A 240 -19.99 8.74 -3.67
C THR A 240 -20.04 7.71 -4.81
N GLN A 241 -19.85 6.43 -4.52
CA GLN A 241 -19.96 5.35 -5.52
C GLN A 241 -21.38 5.27 -6.11
N ASN A 242 -22.41 5.46 -5.29
CA ASN A 242 -23.79 5.50 -5.75
C ASN A 242 -24.05 6.72 -6.66
N ASN A 243 -23.55 7.91 -6.28
CA ASN A 243 -23.64 9.10 -7.12
C ASN A 243 -22.90 8.92 -8.45
N VAL A 244 -21.72 8.29 -8.46
CA VAL A 244 -20.98 7.97 -9.69
C VAL A 244 -21.76 7.02 -10.59
N LYS A 245 -22.42 5.99 -10.03
CA LYS A 245 -23.28 5.09 -10.78
C LYS A 245 -24.47 5.84 -11.39
N GLU A 246 -25.09 6.74 -10.63
CA GLU A 246 -26.22 7.56 -11.10
C GLU A 246 -25.79 8.48 -12.26
N VAL A 247 -24.71 9.22 -12.10
CA VAL A 247 -24.15 10.10 -13.15
C VAL A 247 -23.80 9.28 -14.41
N ASN A 248 -23.25 8.07 -14.27
CA ASN A 248 -22.97 7.20 -15.41
C ASN A 248 -24.27 6.78 -16.16
N VAL A 249 -25.34 6.50 -15.42
CA VAL A 249 -26.66 6.23 -16.02
C VAL A 249 -27.21 7.46 -16.74
N GLU A 250 -27.07 8.66 -16.16
CA GLU A 250 -27.48 9.91 -16.80
C GLU A 250 -26.69 10.22 -18.07
N ILE A 251 -25.36 10.11 -18.04
CA ILE A 251 -24.49 10.25 -19.21
C ILE A 251 -24.94 9.29 -20.32
N LYS A 252 -25.23 8.03 -19.98
CA LYS A 252 -25.70 7.03 -20.95
C LYS A 252 -27.06 7.40 -21.55
N LYS A 253 -27.98 8.00 -20.76
CA LYS A 253 -29.27 8.51 -21.24
C LYS A 253 -29.09 9.71 -22.18
N VAL A 254 -28.25 10.67 -21.80
CA VAL A 254 -27.93 11.86 -22.61
C VAL A 254 -27.29 11.45 -23.94
N MET A 255 -26.35 10.51 -23.90
CA MET A 255 -25.68 9.98 -25.09
C MET A 255 -26.66 9.29 -26.06
N LYS A 256 -27.62 8.50 -25.54
CA LYS A 256 -28.69 7.91 -26.35
C LYS A 256 -29.59 8.97 -27.00
N LYS A 257 -29.98 10.02 -26.25
CA LYS A 257 -30.78 11.13 -26.81
C LYS A 257 -30.03 11.86 -27.93
N HIS A 258 -28.75 12.18 -27.71
CA HIS A 258 -27.92 12.83 -28.73
C HIS A 258 -27.76 11.96 -30.00
N SER A 259 -27.63 10.64 -29.84
CA SER A 259 -27.59 9.71 -30.98
C SER A 259 -28.88 9.71 -31.80
N GLN A 260 -30.05 9.83 -31.16
CA GLN A 260 -31.34 9.87 -31.85
C GLN A 260 -31.55 11.20 -32.57
N THR A 261 -31.18 12.32 -31.95
CA THR A 261 -31.29 13.66 -32.57
C THR A 261 -30.37 13.78 -33.79
N THR A 262 -29.13 13.32 -33.68
CA THR A 262 -28.17 13.34 -34.81
C THR A 262 -28.61 12.42 -35.95
N TRP A 263 -29.23 11.27 -35.66
CA TRP A 263 -29.80 10.39 -36.67
C TRP A 263 -30.99 11.03 -37.40
N CYS A 264 -31.89 11.68 -36.67
CA CYS A 264 -33.01 12.43 -37.25
C CYS A 264 -32.52 13.57 -38.17
N CYS A 265 -31.54 14.37 -37.71
CA CYS A 265 -30.93 15.41 -38.54
C CYS A 265 -30.31 14.84 -39.83
N ARG A 266 -29.58 13.72 -39.75
CA ARG A 266 -29.00 13.06 -40.93
C ARG A 266 -30.06 12.62 -41.94
N ILE A 267 -31.16 12.03 -41.48
CA ILE A 267 -32.28 11.63 -42.36
C ILE A 267 -32.94 12.84 -42.99
N SER A 268 -33.19 13.91 -42.22
CA SER A 268 -33.81 15.13 -42.75
C SER A 268 -32.97 15.77 -43.88
N LEU A 269 -31.63 15.76 -43.75
CA LEU A 269 -30.71 16.24 -44.78
C LEU A 269 -30.79 15.41 -46.07
N VAL A 270 -30.89 14.08 -45.95
CA VAL A 270 -31.03 13.19 -47.12
C VAL A 270 -32.35 13.46 -47.86
N ILE A 271 -33.45 13.65 -47.13
CA ILE A 271 -34.76 13.96 -47.72
C ILE A 271 -34.71 15.29 -48.49
N ILE A 272 -34.12 16.34 -47.89
CA ILE A 272 -33.96 17.64 -48.57
C ILE A 272 -33.13 17.49 -49.85
N LEU A 273 -32.06 16.69 -49.82
CA LEU A 273 -31.23 16.43 -50.99
C LEU A 273 -32.02 15.73 -52.11
N ILE A 274 -32.85 14.73 -51.78
CA ILE A 274 -33.69 14.04 -52.77
C ILE A 274 -34.70 15.02 -53.42
N ILE A 275 -35.31 15.92 -52.64
CA ILE A 275 -36.23 16.94 -53.15
C ILE A 275 -35.51 17.87 -54.13
N LEU A 276 -34.30 18.32 -53.80
CA LEU A 276 -33.51 19.17 -54.68
C LEU A 276 -33.19 18.45 -56.00
N VAL A 277 -32.79 17.18 -55.95
CA VAL A 277 -32.52 16.37 -57.14
C VAL A 277 -33.79 16.25 -58.00
N MET A 278 -34.94 15.96 -57.41
CA MET A 278 -36.23 15.88 -58.12
C MET A 278 -36.58 17.19 -58.83
N ILE A 279 -36.40 18.34 -58.16
CA ILE A 279 -36.66 19.66 -58.75
C ILE A 279 -35.71 19.90 -59.92
N THR A 280 -34.40 19.64 -59.76
CA THR A 280 -33.44 19.83 -60.85
C THR A 280 -33.73 18.95 -62.05
N SER A 281 -34.07 17.67 -61.84
CA SER A 281 -34.48 16.75 -62.90
C SER A 281 -35.74 17.21 -63.62
N ASN A 282 -36.75 17.71 -62.89
CA ASN A 282 -37.97 18.25 -63.50
C ASN A 282 -37.69 19.50 -64.34
N VAL A 283 -36.83 20.41 -63.87
CA VAL A 283 -36.44 21.60 -64.64
C VAL A 283 -35.70 21.22 -65.92
N ILE A 284 -34.80 20.23 -65.85
CA ILE A 284 -34.05 19.72 -67.00
C ILE A 284 -35.01 19.07 -68.00
N SER A 285 -35.89 18.16 -67.56
CA SER A 285 -36.87 17.50 -68.42
C SER A 285 -37.82 18.49 -69.08
N ASN A 286 -38.29 19.51 -68.35
CA ASN A 286 -39.16 20.54 -68.90
C ASN A 286 -38.44 21.45 -69.91
N LYS A 287 -37.13 21.70 -69.72
CA LYS A 287 -36.30 22.41 -70.68
C LYS A 287 -36.06 21.60 -71.95
N PHE A 288 -35.89 20.29 -71.84
CA PHE A 288 -35.78 19.38 -72.99
C PHE A 288 -37.09 19.26 -73.78
N ILE A 289 -38.24 19.19 -73.10
CA ILE A 289 -39.56 19.14 -73.77
C ILE A 289 -39.87 20.45 -74.50
N LYS A 290 -39.44 21.60 -73.97
CA LYS A 290 -39.58 22.91 -74.65
C LYS A 290 -38.60 23.13 -75.81
N SER A 291 -37.55 22.32 -75.93
CA SER A 291 -36.57 22.43 -77.02
C SER A 291 -36.83 21.41 -78.15
N LEU A 292 -38.01 20.78 -78.16
CA LEU A 292 -38.51 19.89 -79.19
C LEU A 292 -39.68 20.58 -79.90
#